data_AF-A0A7J7HDY3-F1
#
_entry.id   AF-A0A7J7HDY3-F1
#
_cell.length_a   1.000
_cell.length_b   1.000
_cell.length_c   1.000
_cell.angle_alpha   90.00
_cell.angle_beta   90.00
_cell.angle_gamma   90.00
#
_symmetry.space_group_name_H-M   'P 1'
#
loop_
_entity.id
_entity.type
_entity.pdbx_description
1 polymer ?
#
loop_
_entity_poly.entity_id
_entity_poly.type
_entity_poly.pdbx_seq_one_letter_code
_entity_poly.pdbx_strand_id
1 'polypeptide(L)' 'MASHRSAPRTPSGKGKRQQPYHKATWDGESTRIFLELVIKEIETGNRPHMSITPNGYRSLSKTFEAATGRLHSLKQLKN' A
#
# COMPACT_ATOMS: atom_id res chain seq x y z
N MET A 1 5.11 -28.30 47.20
CA MET A 1 3.80 -27.62 47.38
C MET A 1 3.73 -26.42 46.43
N ALA A 2 2.51 -26.04 46.07
CA ALA A 2 2.07 -25.38 44.85
C ALA A 2 2.64 -23.99 44.46
N SER A 3 2.61 -23.79 43.12
CA SER A 3 2.54 -22.61 42.27
C SER A 3 2.06 -21.29 42.89
N HIS A 4 2.52 -20.13 42.38
CA HIS A 4 1.78 -18.88 42.05
C HIS A 4 2.80 -17.88 41.43
N ARG A 5 2.63 -17.09 40.36
CA ARG A 5 1.55 -16.78 39.41
C ARG A 5 2.23 -16.10 38.21
N SER A 6 2.30 -16.75 37.05
CA SER A 6 2.73 -16.08 35.81
C SER A 6 1.61 -15.14 35.36
N ALA A 7 1.90 -13.84 35.23
CA ALA A 7 0.96 -12.88 34.70
C ALA A 7 0.63 -13.24 33.23
N PRO A 8 -0.65 -13.19 32.80
CA PRO A 8 -0.98 -13.39 31.40
C PRO A 8 -0.44 -12.20 30.59
N ARG A 9 0.48 -12.49 29.68
CA ARG A 9 0.86 -11.54 28.62
C ARG A 9 -0.39 -11.28 27.79
N THR A 10 -0.90 -10.06 27.86
CA THR A 10 -1.94 -9.57 26.96
C THR A 10 -1.44 -9.70 25.52
N PRO A 11 -2.11 -10.47 24.64
CA PRO A 11 -1.80 -10.41 23.22
C PRO A 11 -2.34 -9.06 22.73
N SER A 12 -1.45 -8.08 22.57
CA SER A 12 -1.76 -6.82 21.88
C SER A 12 -1.91 -7.11 20.38
N GLY A 13 -2.98 -7.80 20.02
CA GLY A 13 -3.36 -8.11 18.66
C GLY A 13 -4.35 -7.08 18.15
N LYS A 14 -3.89 -5.87 17.82
CA LYS A 14 -4.62 -4.97 16.92
C LYS A 14 -4.05 -5.09 15.51
N GLY A 15 -4.07 -6.31 14.98
CA GLY A 15 -3.94 -6.52 13.55
C GLY A 15 -5.20 -5.98 12.88
N LYS A 16 -5.15 -4.75 12.34
CA LYS A 16 -6.11 -4.36 11.31
C LYS A 16 -6.06 -5.46 10.26
N ARG A 17 -7.14 -6.23 10.08
CA ARG A 17 -7.30 -7.16 8.96
C ARG A 17 -7.21 -6.30 7.71
N GLN A 18 -6.00 -6.15 7.17
CA GLN A 18 -5.80 -5.56 5.87
C GLN A 18 -6.52 -6.50 4.91
N GLN A 19 -7.46 -5.95 4.14
CA GLN A 19 -8.01 -6.69 3.01
C GLN A 19 -6.83 -7.31 2.25
N PRO A 20 -6.91 -8.60 1.87
CA PRO A 20 -5.80 -9.23 1.17
C PRO A 20 -5.54 -8.41 -0.10
N TYR A 21 -4.35 -7.79 -0.18
CA TYR A 21 -3.94 -7.08 -1.38
C TYR A 21 -4.00 -8.05 -2.56
N HIS A 22 -4.42 -7.55 -3.71
CA HIS A 22 -4.38 -8.36 -4.92
C HIS A 22 -2.92 -8.71 -5.23
N LYS A 23 -2.71 -9.87 -5.85
CA LYS A 23 -1.39 -10.22 -6.38
C LYS A 23 -0.96 -9.11 -7.32
N ALA A 24 0.29 -8.66 -7.17
CA ALA A 24 0.87 -7.64 -8.05
C ALA A 24 1.13 -8.26 -9.42
N THR A 25 0.08 -8.30 -10.24
CA THR A 25 0.14 -8.71 -11.64
C THR A 25 0.12 -7.45 -12.48
N TRP A 26 1.18 -7.26 -13.25
CA TRP A 26 1.33 -6.13 -14.15
C TRP A 26 1.05 -6.59 -15.58
N ASP A 27 -0.12 -6.26 -16.07
CA ASP A 27 -0.54 -6.45 -17.45
C ASP A 27 -0.44 -5.11 -18.21
N GLY A 28 -0.51 -5.14 -19.55
CA GLY A 28 -0.30 -3.93 -20.35
C GLY A 28 -1.25 -2.77 -20.00
N GLU A 29 -2.48 -3.08 -19.60
CA GLU A 29 -3.47 -2.08 -19.19
C GLU A 29 -3.16 -1.53 -17.80
N SER A 30 -2.93 -2.40 -16.81
CA SER A 30 -2.58 -1.95 -15.45
C SER A 30 -1.25 -1.19 -15.39
N THR A 31 -0.25 -1.57 -16.20
CA THR A 31 0.99 -0.81 -16.34
C THR A 31 0.74 0.55 -16.97
N ARG A 32 -0.08 0.64 -18.03
CA ARG A 32 -0.43 1.93 -18.65
C ARG A 32 -1.12 2.86 -17.65
N ILE A 33 -2.15 2.37 -16.96
CA ILE A 33 -2.88 3.14 -15.95
C ILE A 33 -1.92 3.62 -14.86
N PHE A 34 -1.05 2.73 -14.36
CA PHE A 34 -0.06 3.10 -13.37
C PHE A 34 0.86 4.23 -13.84
N LEU A 35 1.39 4.17 -15.06
CA LEU A 35 2.26 5.21 -15.62
C LEU A 35 1.53 6.55 -15.80
N GLU A 36 0.28 6.52 -16.29
CA GLU A 36 -0.55 7.73 -16.40
C GLU A 36 -0.80 8.37 -15.03
N LEU A 37 -1.01 7.58 -13.98
CA LEU A 37 -1.13 8.07 -12.61
C LEU A 37 0.18 8.62 -12.05
N VAL A 38 1.32 7.97 -12.35
CA VAL A 38 2.66 8.48 -12.00
C VAL A 38 2.88 9.86 -12.61
N ILE A 39 2.56 10.06 -13.89
CA ILE A 39 2.72 11.35 -14.57
C ILE A 39 1.88 12.44 -13.88
N LYS A 40 0.60 12.17 -13.58
CA LYS A 40 -0.28 13.12 -12.85
C LYS A 40 0.29 13.50 -11.48
N GLU A 41 0.85 12.52 -10.77
CA GLU A 41 1.45 12.74 -9.45
C GLU A 41 2.73 13.59 -9.55
N ILE A 42 3.50 13.45 -10.64
CA ILE A 42 4.65 14.31 -10.95
C ILE A 42 4.20 15.74 -11.24
N GLU A 43 3.18 15.92 -12.07
CA GLU A 43 2.61 17.24 -12.41
C GLU A 43 2.04 17.95 -11.18
N THR A 44 1.51 17.19 -10.21
CA THR A 44 1.03 17.71 -8.92
C THR A 44 2.18 18.12 -7.98
N GLY A 45 3.44 17.89 -8.35
CA GLY A 45 4.62 18.22 -7.55
C GLY A 45 4.98 17.16 -6.51
N ASN A 46 4.34 15.98 -6.54
CA ASN A 46 4.65 14.89 -5.63
C ASN A 46 5.87 14.07 -6.05
N ARG A 47 6.69 14.58 -6.99
CA ARG A 47 8.04 14.10 -7.29
C ARG A 47 9.03 15.29 -7.29
N PRO A 48 9.43 15.79 -6.11
CA PRO A 48 10.34 16.94 -6.01
C PRO A 48 11.78 16.62 -6.41
N HIS A 49 12.17 15.34 -6.48
CA HIS A 49 13.50 14.90 -6.88
C HIS A 49 13.41 13.70 -7.83
N MET A 50 13.97 12.55 -7.46
CA MET A 50 14.01 11.37 -8.34
C MET A 50 12.85 10.39 -8.13
N SER A 51 12.19 10.42 -6.97
CA SER A 51 11.14 9.49 -6.59
C SER A 51 9.86 10.21 -6.16
N ILE A 52 8.72 9.53 -6.33
CA ILE A 52 7.43 10.00 -5.81
C ILE A 52 7.47 10.01 -4.28
N THR A 53 6.89 11.04 -3.67
CA THR A 53 6.81 11.18 -2.22
C THR A 53 5.93 10.08 -1.61
N PRO A 54 6.08 9.78 -0.31
CA PRO A 54 5.18 8.86 0.38
C PRO A 54 3.69 9.26 0.27
N ASN A 55 3.40 10.56 0.21
CA ASN A 55 2.05 11.06 0.01
C ASN A 55 1.56 10.80 -1.41
N GLY A 56 2.42 10.99 -2.42
CA GLY A 56 2.10 10.67 -3.80
C GLY A 56 1.82 9.18 -4.01
N TYR A 57 2.58 8.28 -3.38
CA TYR A 57 2.27 6.85 -3.46
C TYR A 57 0.95 6.47 -2.77
N ARG A 58 0.54 7.18 -1.70
CA ARG A 58 -0.77 6.96 -1.05
C ARG A 58 -1.92 7.46 -1.91
N SER A 59 -1.73 8.60 -2.58
CA SER A 59 -2.67 9.13 -3.58
C SER A 59 -2.80 8.13 -4.73
N LEU A 60 -1.67 7.77 -5.32
CA LEU A 60 -1.55 6.82 -6.42
C LEU A 60 -2.20 5.48 -6.09
N SER A 61 -1.99 4.92 -4.90
CA SER A 61 -2.61 3.63 -4.51
C SER A 61 -4.14 3.70 -4.53
N LYS A 62 -4.71 4.81 -4.05
CA LYS A 62 -6.17 4.99 -4.02
C LYS A 62 -6.73 5.18 -5.42
N THR A 63 -6.07 6.00 -6.24
CA THR A 63 -6.53 6.27 -7.61
C THR A 63 -6.37 5.03 -8.49
N PHE A 64 -5.31 4.25 -8.28
CA PHE A 64 -5.09 2.98 -8.97
C PHE A 64 -6.16 1.95 -8.61
N GLU A 65 -6.50 1.82 -7.32
CA GLU A 65 -7.60 0.98 -6.85
C GLU A 65 -8.93 1.43 -7.48
N ALA A 66 -9.21 2.74 -7.52
CA ALA A 66 -10.43 3.27 -8.13
C ALA A 66 -10.51 3.00 -9.64
N ALA A 67 -9.38 3.03 -10.35
CA ALA A 67 -9.33 2.83 -11.80
C ALA A 67 -9.38 1.34 -12.21
N THR A 68 -8.75 0.46 -11.41
CA THR A 68 -8.56 -0.95 -11.78
C THR A 68 -9.38 -1.93 -10.95
N GLY A 69 -9.97 -1.47 -9.85
CA GLY A 69 -10.58 -2.33 -8.83
C GLY A 69 -9.57 -3.17 -8.04
N ARG A 70 -8.25 -2.98 -8.24
CA ARG A 70 -7.20 -3.77 -7.60
C ARG A 70 -6.55 -2.98 -6.47
N LEU A 71 -6.76 -3.43 -5.24
CA LEU A 71 -6.03 -2.95 -4.07
C LEU A 71 -4.57 -3.44 -4.08
N HIS A 72 -3.62 -2.52 -4.29
CA HIS A 72 -2.18 -2.78 -4.18
C HIS A 72 -1.60 -2.05 -2.97
N SER A 73 -0.69 -2.70 -2.24
CA SER A 73 0.06 -2.07 -1.17
C SER A 73 1.13 -1.12 -1.72
N LEU A 74 1.57 -0.16 -0.90
CA LEU A 74 2.69 0.73 -1.23
C LEU A 74 3.97 -0.04 -1.61
N LYS A 75 4.21 -1.21 -1.01
CA LYS A 75 5.36 -2.06 -1.35
C LYS A 75 5.22 -2.64 -2.75
N GLN A 76 4.02 -3.07 -3.14
CA GLN A 76 3.76 -3.61 -4.48
C GLN A 76 3.86 -2.54 -5.58
N LEU A 77 3.49 -1.30 -5.28
CA LEU A 77 3.62 -0.18 -6.22
C LEU A 77 5.07 0.34 -6.38
N LYS A 78 5.95 -0.03 -5.44
CA LYS A 78 7.37 0.38 -5.44
C LYS A 78 8.32 -0.67 -6.00
N ASN A 79 7.93 -1.95 -5.95
CA ASN A 79 8.69 -3.08 -6.47
C ASN A 79 8.49 -3.22 -7.97
#